data_AF-A0A0F9M3J6-F1
#
_entry.id   AF-A0A0F9M3J6-F1
#
_cell.length_a   1.000
_cell.length_b   1.000
_cell.length_c   1.000
_cell.angle_alpha   90.00
_cell.angle_beta   90.00
_cell.angle_gamma   90.00
#
_symmetry.space_group_name_H-M   'P 1'
#
loop_
_entity.id
_entity.type
_entity.pdbx_description
1 polymer ?
#
loop_
_entity_poly.entity_id
_entity_poly.type
_entity_poly.pdbx_seq_one_letter_code
_entity_poly.pdbx_strand_id
1 'polypeptide(L)'
;MNEAEVVSRICEHLQNESWQFWIDDHPIHKELRFQKHCLLISGSRPDIFGLNDVKQIFAVEVKGLKDYKKAIGQALTYKSGVHLSYIGGLNTHLNKISNIAISSGLGLISVDESGPSVEIINPLYNISPIFLDDIKNELTVLQHQKKKNRSFSSFGRTHIINYFAPIFLFQDRESKSRTKNELINDFEKIKWANKAYKELISGANTIGILDLHKEGYTLSKIGQFCLEYFTTSGIDSISKLQERLLQTQRNKCVYSEFPSLAKFLQLIYFQNPDFKQFILILQSFGKTEISSKQIIDKLIVEYPNLFLNFFVKPTVKNQVVSIFLSGNKESLLEDYKKTISDFGQYNFFFAFKRHLVHLGILSQENTTFYKKTEELDIENDYWILGKDILI
;
A
#
# COMPACT_ATOMS: atom_id res chain seq x y z
N MET A 1 21.18 -28.50 -7.50
CA MET A 1 20.31 -27.35 -7.83
C MET A 1 20.49 -26.28 -6.78
N ASN A 2 20.74 -25.03 -7.17
CA ASN A 2 20.79 -23.91 -6.21
C ASN A 2 19.37 -23.39 -5.93
N GLU A 3 19.21 -22.54 -4.91
CA GLU A 3 17.90 -22.01 -4.49
C GLU A 3 17.20 -21.22 -5.60
N ALA A 4 17.93 -20.35 -6.32
CA ALA A 4 17.37 -19.56 -7.41
C ALA A 4 16.81 -20.42 -8.56
N GLU A 5 17.45 -21.55 -8.88
CA GLU A 5 16.98 -22.50 -9.88
C GLU A 5 15.69 -23.22 -9.40
N VAL A 6 15.61 -23.60 -8.13
CA VAL A 6 14.38 -24.17 -7.55
C VAL A 6 13.24 -23.13 -7.60
N VAL A 7 13.49 -21.89 -7.20
CA VAL A 7 12.51 -20.79 -7.29
C VAL A 7 12.04 -20.63 -8.73
N SER A 8 12.94 -20.64 -9.71
CA SER A 8 12.58 -20.49 -11.12
C SER A 8 11.63 -21.58 -11.60
N ARG A 9 11.93 -22.85 -11.29
CA ARG A 9 11.09 -23.99 -11.69
C ARG A 9 9.72 -23.95 -11.02
N ILE A 10 9.66 -23.61 -9.73
CA ILE A 10 8.38 -23.41 -9.03
C ILE A 10 7.59 -22.30 -9.73
N CYS A 11 8.19 -21.14 -9.96
CA CYS A 11 7.52 -20.01 -10.60
C CYS A 11 7.01 -20.33 -12.02
N GLU A 12 7.77 -21.09 -12.81
CA GLU A 12 7.35 -21.56 -14.14
C GLU A 12 6.13 -22.48 -14.05
N HIS A 13 6.12 -23.40 -13.10
CA HIS A 13 4.96 -24.25 -12.85
C HIS A 13 3.74 -23.42 -12.39
N LEU A 14 3.91 -22.53 -11.42
CA LEU A 14 2.83 -21.65 -10.94
C LEU A 14 2.24 -20.78 -12.07
N GLN A 15 3.08 -20.31 -12.99
CA GLN A 15 2.64 -19.57 -14.16
C GLN A 15 1.79 -20.42 -15.11
N ASN A 16 2.15 -21.70 -15.31
CA ASN A 16 1.37 -22.63 -16.14
C ASN A 16 0.02 -22.98 -15.49
N GLU A 17 -0.03 -23.07 -14.17
CA GLU A 17 -1.27 -23.27 -13.39
C GLU A 17 -2.12 -21.99 -13.27
N SER A 18 -1.73 -20.89 -13.93
CA SER A 18 -2.41 -19.59 -13.88
C SER A 18 -2.49 -18.97 -12.48
N TRP A 19 -1.55 -19.31 -11.58
CA TRP A 19 -1.42 -18.64 -10.29
C TRP A 19 -0.81 -17.25 -10.48
N GLN A 20 -1.23 -16.30 -9.66
CA GLN A 20 -0.65 -14.95 -9.64
C GLN A 20 0.37 -14.87 -8.51
N PHE A 21 1.60 -14.47 -8.81
CA PHE A 21 2.66 -14.49 -7.82
C PHE A 21 3.70 -13.38 -8.00
N TRP A 22 4.43 -13.16 -6.93
CA TRP A 22 5.62 -12.33 -6.84
C TRP A 22 6.70 -13.11 -6.08
N ILE A 23 7.95 -12.73 -6.31
CA ILE A 23 9.09 -13.24 -5.55
C ILE A 23 9.70 -12.15 -4.69
N ASP A 24 10.39 -12.51 -3.62
CA ASP A 24 11.07 -11.51 -2.78
C ASP A 24 12.09 -10.69 -3.58
N ASP A 25 12.37 -9.47 -3.13
CA ASP A 25 13.39 -8.61 -3.73
C ASP A 25 14.82 -8.93 -3.29
N HIS A 26 15.03 -10.08 -2.65
CA HIS A 26 16.32 -10.54 -2.15
C HIS A 26 17.37 -10.70 -3.28
N PRO A 27 18.65 -10.38 -3.02
CA PRO A 27 19.72 -10.45 -4.03
C PRO A 27 19.86 -11.80 -4.74
N ILE A 28 19.51 -12.91 -4.09
CA ILE A 28 19.60 -14.25 -4.70
C ILE A 28 18.61 -14.43 -5.88
N HIS A 29 17.54 -13.63 -5.93
CA HIS A 29 16.53 -13.65 -6.99
C HIS A 29 16.79 -12.60 -8.08
N LYS A 30 17.84 -11.78 -7.95
CA LYS A 30 18.05 -10.57 -8.76
C LYS A 30 17.91 -10.83 -10.26
N GLU A 31 18.52 -11.91 -10.74
CA GLU A 31 18.56 -12.30 -12.16
C GLU A 31 17.28 -13.01 -12.65
N LEU A 32 16.36 -13.39 -11.76
CA LEU A 32 15.11 -14.03 -12.15
C LEU A 32 14.16 -13.03 -12.84
N ARG A 33 13.50 -13.46 -13.92
CA ARG A 33 12.63 -12.60 -14.75
C ARG A 33 11.26 -12.25 -14.13
N PHE A 34 10.92 -12.81 -12.97
CA PHE A 34 9.61 -12.65 -12.35
C PHE A 34 9.47 -11.31 -11.63
N GLN A 35 8.22 -10.91 -11.37
CA GLN A 35 7.92 -9.69 -10.64
C GLN A 35 8.41 -9.81 -9.19
N LYS A 36 9.11 -8.78 -8.72
CA LYS A 36 9.71 -8.75 -7.39
C LYS A 36 9.01 -7.76 -6.47
N HIS A 37 8.81 -8.15 -5.22
CA HIS A 37 8.26 -7.27 -4.19
C HIS A 37 8.58 -7.80 -2.79
N CYS A 38 9.00 -6.92 -1.88
CA CYS A 38 9.20 -7.26 -0.47
C CYS A 38 7.85 -7.25 0.27
N LEU A 39 7.36 -8.43 0.65
CA LEU A 39 6.18 -8.61 1.50
C LEU A 39 6.62 -9.08 2.90
N LEU A 40 6.12 -8.43 3.95
CA LEU A 40 6.35 -8.88 5.33
C LEU A 40 5.17 -9.68 5.88
N ILE A 41 5.47 -10.85 6.45
CA ILE A 41 4.52 -11.64 7.24
C ILE A 41 5.16 -11.89 8.60
N SER A 42 4.61 -11.27 9.66
CA SER A 42 5.10 -11.41 11.04
C SER A 42 6.62 -11.25 11.19
N GLY A 43 7.22 -10.28 10.48
CA GLY A 43 8.68 -10.04 10.54
C GLY A 43 9.50 -11.05 9.74
N SER A 44 8.92 -11.76 8.78
CA SER A 44 9.64 -12.65 7.85
C SER A 44 9.21 -12.36 6.41
N ARG A 45 10.02 -12.78 5.42
CA ARG A 45 9.76 -12.58 3.99
C ARG A 45 9.75 -13.91 3.26
N PRO A 46 8.63 -14.32 2.65
CA PRO A 46 8.60 -15.53 1.83
C PRO A 46 9.33 -15.31 0.51
N ASP A 47 9.99 -16.35 0.01
CA ASP A 47 10.70 -16.31 -1.28
C ASP A 47 9.74 -16.15 -2.46
N ILE A 48 8.54 -16.74 -2.35
CA ILE A 48 7.44 -16.64 -3.32
C ILE A 48 6.14 -16.44 -2.56
N PHE A 49 5.27 -15.57 -3.05
CA PHE A 49 3.93 -15.36 -2.48
C PHE A 49 2.94 -14.90 -3.54
N GLY A 50 1.65 -15.07 -3.28
CA GLY A 50 0.64 -14.68 -4.24
C GLY A 50 -0.74 -15.25 -3.96
N LEU A 51 -1.49 -15.46 -5.04
CA LEU A 51 -2.84 -16.01 -5.06
C LEU A 51 -2.86 -17.23 -5.99
N ASN A 52 -3.40 -18.35 -5.51
CA ASN A 52 -3.68 -19.48 -6.38
C ASN A 52 -4.88 -19.21 -7.31
N ASP A 53 -5.19 -20.18 -8.14
CA ASP A 53 -6.32 -20.20 -9.08
C ASP A 53 -7.69 -19.89 -8.42
N VAL A 54 -7.88 -20.31 -7.17
CA VAL A 54 -9.08 -20.04 -6.37
C VAL A 54 -8.96 -18.82 -5.44
N LYS A 55 -7.95 -17.96 -5.68
CA LYS A 55 -7.70 -16.71 -4.93
C LYS A 55 -7.38 -16.88 -3.44
N GLN A 56 -6.90 -18.04 -3.03
CA GLN A 56 -6.29 -18.22 -1.72
C GLN A 56 -4.86 -17.66 -1.74
N ILE A 57 -4.59 -16.80 -0.77
CA ILE A 57 -3.26 -16.27 -0.48
C ILE A 57 -2.31 -17.40 -0.05
N PHE A 58 -1.16 -17.49 -0.72
CA PHE A 58 -0.11 -18.45 -0.39
C PHE A 58 1.25 -17.78 -0.18
N ALA A 59 2.13 -18.49 0.52
CA ALA A 59 3.56 -18.15 0.67
C ALA A 59 4.42 -19.42 0.64
N VAL A 60 5.61 -19.33 0.07
CA VAL A 60 6.56 -20.43 -0.10
C VAL A 60 7.93 -20.00 0.44
N GLU A 61 8.49 -20.79 1.36
CA GLU A 61 9.92 -20.75 1.68
C GLU A 61 10.64 -21.77 0.79
N VAL A 62 11.61 -21.34 0.00
CA VAL A 62 12.34 -22.20 -0.94
C VAL A 62 13.73 -22.50 -0.42
N LYS A 63 14.17 -23.75 -0.59
CA LYS A 63 15.56 -24.16 -0.30
C LYS A 63 16.14 -24.98 -1.44
N GLY A 64 17.44 -24.78 -1.68
CA GLY A 64 18.24 -25.63 -2.57
C GLY A 64 18.62 -26.95 -1.88
N LEU A 65 19.89 -27.05 -1.45
CA LEU A 65 20.47 -28.30 -0.93
C LEU A 65 20.44 -28.43 0.60
N LYS A 66 20.24 -27.34 1.35
CA LYS A 66 20.44 -27.30 2.81
C LYS A 66 19.34 -26.51 3.53
N ASP A 67 19.36 -26.54 4.86
CA ASP A 67 18.58 -25.70 5.77
C ASP A 67 17.06 -25.88 5.77
N TYR A 68 16.57 -27.06 5.35
CA TYR A 68 15.16 -27.42 5.38
C TYR A 68 14.50 -27.34 6.78
N LYS A 69 15.26 -27.58 7.86
CA LYS A 69 14.73 -27.39 9.24
C LYS A 69 14.43 -25.92 9.54
N LYS A 70 15.28 -25.01 9.09
CA LYS A 70 15.05 -23.56 9.24
C LYS A 70 13.85 -23.12 8.40
N ALA A 71 13.71 -23.69 7.21
CA ALA A 71 12.59 -23.42 6.33
C ALA A 71 11.23 -23.80 6.93
N ILE A 72 11.15 -24.89 7.71
CA ILE A 72 9.94 -25.22 8.49
C ILE A 72 9.58 -24.06 9.43
N GLY A 73 10.54 -23.56 10.21
CA GLY A 73 10.30 -22.45 11.13
C GLY A 73 9.78 -21.19 10.43
N GLN A 74 10.39 -20.81 9.30
CA GLN A 74 9.96 -19.65 8.50
C GLN A 74 8.58 -19.86 7.88
N ALA A 75 8.31 -21.02 7.29
CA ALA A 75 7.01 -21.35 6.73
C ALA A 75 5.91 -21.38 7.81
N LEU A 76 6.20 -21.88 9.01
CA LEU A 76 5.28 -21.80 10.14
C LEU A 76 4.92 -20.36 10.50
N THR A 77 5.89 -19.44 10.46
CA THR A 77 5.62 -18.01 10.66
C THR A 77 4.68 -17.47 9.59
N TYR A 78 4.82 -17.89 8.32
CA TYR A 78 3.96 -17.42 7.23
C TYR A 78 2.49 -17.78 7.43
N LYS A 79 2.18 -18.88 8.13
CA LYS A 79 0.79 -19.28 8.46
C LYS A 79 0.01 -18.18 9.17
N SER A 80 0.69 -17.24 9.84
CA SER A 80 0.06 -16.09 10.49
C SER A 80 -0.51 -15.06 9.50
N GLY A 81 -0.15 -15.09 8.21
CA GLY A 81 -0.61 -14.13 7.20
C GLY A 81 -1.18 -14.72 5.91
N VAL A 82 -1.17 -16.04 5.73
CA VAL A 82 -1.62 -16.70 4.48
C VAL A 82 -2.55 -17.88 4.75
N HIS A 83 -3.39 -18.19 3.75
CA HIS A 83 -4.25 -19.38 3.81
C HIS A 83 -3.42 -20.66 3.65
N LEU A 84 -2.40 -20.63 2.77
CA LEU A 84 -1.60 -21.79 2.39
C LEU A 84 -0.10 -21.45 2.53
N SER A 85 0.62 -22.18 3.39
CA SER A 85 2.06 -22.02 3.53
C SER A 85 2.78 -23.28 3.07
N TYR A 86 3.83 -23.09 2.27
CA TYR A 86 4.57 -24.17 1.63
C TYR A 86 6.07 -24.10 1.92
N ILE A 87 6.71 -25.26 1.85
CA ILE A 87 8.15 -25.39 1.66
C ILE A 87 8.41 -25.87 0.24
N GLY A 88 9.19 -25.11 -0.52
CA GLY A 88 9.65 -25.45 -1.86
C GLY A 88 11.07 -26.01 -1.83
N GLY A 89 11.35 -27.04 -2.62
CA GLY A 89 12.66 -27.68 -2.59
C GLY A 89 12.81 -28.90 -3.49
N LEU A 90 13.97 -29.52 -3.43
CA LEU A 90 14.25 -30.76 -4.14
C LEU A 90 13.48 -31.92 -3.51
N ASN A 91 12.82 -32.73 -4.34
CA ASN A 91 12.03 -33.88 -3.91
C ASN A 91 12.80 -34.81 -2.95
N THR A 92 14.05 -35.13 -3.29
CA THR A 92 14.97 -35.97 -2.49
C THR A 92 15.24 -35.43 -1.07
N HIS A 93 15.14 -34.11 -0.88
CA HIS A 93 15.38 -33.46 0.40
C HIS A 93 14.07 -33.21 1.15
N LEU A 94 13.01 -32.81 0.45
CA LEU A 94 11.68 -32.63 1.04
C LEU A 94 11.11 -33.93 1.61
N ASN A 95 11.34 -35.07 0.96
CA ASN A 95 10.92 -36.38 1.49
C ASN A 95 11.49 -36.69 2.88
N LYS A 96 12.63 -36.12 3.25
CA LYS A 96 13.24 -36.32 4.57
C LYS A 96 12.52 -35.53 5.68
N ILE A 97 11.76 -34.50 5.32
CA ILE A 97 11.05 -33.63 6.26
C ILE A 97 9.53 -33.65 6.09
N SER A 98 9.01 -34.37 5.10
CA SER A 98 7.61 -34.30 4.66
C SER A 98 6.62 -34.58 5.79
N ASN A 99 6.84 -35.65 6.56
CA ASN A 99 5.99 -36.01 7.71
C ASN A 99 5.89 -34.87 8.74
N ILE A 100 7.02 -34.22 9.04
CA ILE A 100 7.06 -33.12 10.02
C ILE A 100 6.36 -31.88 9.45
N ALA A 101 6.63 -31.53 8.19
CA ALA A 101 6.01 -30.38 7.53
C ALA A 101 4.48 -30.54 7.45
N ILE A 102 4.00 -31.67 6.93
CA ILE A 102 2.57 -31.96 6.76
C ILE A 102 1.85 -31.99 8.11
N SER A 103 2.41 -32.68 9.12
CA SER A 103 1.83 -32.72 10.47
C SER A 103 1.77 -31.35 11.14
N SER A 104 2.64 -30.42 10.74
CA SER A 104 2.62 -29.03 11.19
C SER A 104 1.69 -28.14 10.35
N GLY A 105 0.94 -28.71 9.40
CA GLY A 105 0.01 -28.01 8.52
C GLY A 105 0.69 -27.18 7.43
N LEU A 106 1.87 -27.59 6.97
CA LEU A 106 2.56 -27.00 5.82
C LEU A 106 2.38 -27.87 4.57
N GLY A 107 2.29 -27.22 3.42
CA GLY A 107 2.34 -27.85 2.11
C GLY A 107 3.77 -28.02 1.62
N LEU A 108 3.93 -28.81 0.57
CA LEU A 108 5.22 -29.06 -0.07
C LEU A 108 5.11 -28.76 -1.57
N ILE A 109 6.14 -28.12 -2.11
CA ILE A 109 6.31 -27.95 -3.56
C ILE A 109 7.64 -28.60 -3.93
N SER A 110 7.56 -29.82 -4.44
CA SER A 110 8.71 -30.66 -4.77
C SER A 110 9.12 -30.49 -6.22
N VAL A 111 10.41 -30.29 -6.46
CA VAL A 111 11.02 -30.22 -7.79
C VAL A 111 11.96 -31.39 -7.98
N ASP A 112 11.86 -32.08 -9.12
CA ASP A 112 12.79 -33.16 -9.46
C ASP A 112 14.10 -32.61 -10.05
N GLU A 113 15.23 -33.23 -9.70
CA GLU A 113 16.55 -32.80 -10.21
C GLU A 113 16.69 -32.99 -11.72
N SER A 114 16.11 -34.08 -12.24
CA SER A 114 16.29 -34.56 -13.62
C SER A 114 15.16 -34.18 -14.59
N GLY A 115 14.07 -33.57 -14.12
CA GLY A 115 12.88 -33.27 -14.93
C GLY A 115 12.21 -31.94 -14.61
N PRO A 116 11.29 -31.48 -15.47
CA PRO A 116 10.51 -30.26 -15.23
C PRO A 116 9.31 -30.48 -14.29
N SER A 117 9.12 -31.70 -13.79
CA SER A 117 8.01 -32.06 -12.90
C SER A 117 8.11 -31.29 -11.58
N VAL A 118 7.01 -30.62 -11.26
CA VAL A 118 6.76 -30.01 -9.96
C VAL A 118 5.53 -30.70 -9.37
N GLU A 119 5.66 -31.19 -8.15
CA GLU A 119 4.57 -31.81 -7.39
C GLU A 119 4.17 -30.90 -6.23
N ILE A 120 2.86 -30.67 -6.07
CA ILE A 120 2.32 -29.85 -4.98
C ILE A 120 1.49 -30.73 -4.05
N ILE A 121 1.86 -30.71 -2.78
CA ILE A 121 1.06 -31.26 -1.68
C ILE A 121 0.48 -30.08 -0.91
N ASN A 122 -0.84 -29.91 -0.95
CA ASN A 122 -1.50 -28.80 -0.28
C ASN A 122 -1.51 -28.99 1.25
N PRO A 123 -1.33 -27.90 2.02
CA PRO A 123 -1.48 -27.94 3.47
C PRO A 123 -2.93 -28.24 3.85
N LEU A 124 -3.12 -28.84 5.03
CA LEU A 124 -4.42 -28.81 5.69
C LEU A 124 -4.72 -27.37 6.13
N TYR A 125 -5.99 -26.98 6.09
CA TYR A 125 -6.45 -25.60 6.26
C TYR A 125 -5.88 -24.92 7.52
N ASN A 126 -5.48 -23.65 7.39
CA ASN A 126 -4.96 -22.86 8.51
C ASN A 126 -6.06 -22.34 9.44
N ILE A 127 -5.71 -22.19 10.72
CA ILE A 127 -6.48 -21.40 11.70
C ILE A 127 -6.37 -19.92 11.30
N SER A 128 -7.45 -19.15 11.47
CA SER A 128 -7.60 -17.74 11.05
C SER A 128 -6.31 -16.92 11.19
N PRO A 129 -5.63 -16.57 10.08
CA PRO A 129 -4.37 -15.83 10.12
C PRO A 129 -4.57 -14.39 10.61
N ILE A 130 -3.71 -13.94 11.54
CA ILE A 130 -3.79 -12.61 12.18
C ILE A 130 -3.47 -11.48 11.20
N PHE A 131 -2.52 -11.69 10.28
CA PHE A 131 -2.07 -10.69 9.31
C PHE A 131 -2.83 -10.76 7.98
N LEU A 132 -3.89 -11.58 7.89
CA LEU A 132 -4.52 -11.88 6.60
C LEU A 132 -5.00 -10.62 5.87
N ASP A 133 -5.59 -9.68 6.58
CA ASP A 133 -6.10 -8.44 6.00
C ASP A 133 -4.99 -7.51 5.48
N ASP A 134 -3.86 -7.44 6.18
CA ASP A 134 -2.68 -6.68 5.73
C ASP A 134 -2.10 -7.28 4.43
N ILE A 135 -1.94 -8.61 4.39
CA ILE A 135 -1.43 -9.32 3.21
C ILE A 135 -2.41 -9.22 2.03
N LYS A 136 -3.71 -9.39 2.30
CA LYS A 136 -4.76 -9.26 1.29
C LYS A 136 -4.79 -7.86 0.69
N ASN A 137 -4.65 -6.82 1.52
CA ASN A 137 -4.54 -5.45 1.05
C ASN A 137 -3.30 -5.28 0.15
N GLU A 138 -2.13 -5.76 0.61
CA GLU A 138 -0.89 -5.59 -0.16
C GLU A 138 -0.96 -6.29 -1.54
N LEU A 139 -1.51 -7.51 -1.59
CA LEU A 139 -1.76 -8.24 -2.83
C LEU A 139 -2.78 -7.54 -3.73
N THR A 140 -3.87 -7.03 -3.16
CA THR A 140 -4.87 -6.26 -3.91
C THR A 140 -4.20 -5.07 -4.59
N VAL A 141 -3.35 -4.34 -3.87
CA VAL A 141 -2.63 -3.21 -4.44
C VAL A 141 -1.66 -3.68 -5.55
N LEU A 142 -0.96 -4.81 -5.40
CA LEU A 142 -0.06 -5.34 -6.44
C LEU A 142 -0.81 -5.75 -7.72
N GLN A 143 -2.00 -6.34 -7.59
CA GLN A 143 -2.85 -6.71 -8.73
C GLN A 143 -3.33 -5.50 -9.53
N HIS A 144 -3.68 -4.40 -8.85
CA HIS A 144 -4.29 -3.22 -9.46
C HIS A 144 -3.27 -2.15 -9.90
N GLN A 145 -2.05 -2.15 -9.36
CA GLN A 145 -1.07 -1.10 -9.63
C GLN A 145 0.17 -1.61 -10.36
N LYS A 146 0.34 -1.18 -11.62
CA LYS A 146 1.65 -1.14 -12.28
C LYS A 146 2.54 -0.13 -11.54
N LYS A 147 3.28 -0.57 -10.50
CA LYS A 147 4.24 0.24 -9.71
C LYS A 147 3.84 1.73 -9.57
N LYS A 148 2.63 2.01 -9.06
CA LYS A 148 2.26 3.38 -8.72
C LYS A 148 3.03 3.78 -7.46
N ASN A 149 3.30 5.07 -7.29
CA ASN A 149 3.83 5.60 -6.03
C ASN A 149 2.81 5.31 -4.93
N ARG A 150 2.97 4.17 -4.24
CA ARG A 150 2.08 3.68 -3.18
C ARG A 150 2.06 4.59 -1.98
N SER A 151 3.19 5.24 -1.72
CA SER A 151 3.31 6.00 -0.49
C SER A 151 2.50 7.28 -0.60
N PHE A 152 1.60 7.45 0.38
CA PHE A 152 0.96 8.73 0.64
C PHE A 152 2.00 9.83 1.02
N SER A 153 3.30 9.52 1.02
CA SER A 153 4.39 10.50 1.01
C SER A 153 4.33 11.47 -0.15
N SER A 154 3.77 11.02 -1.28
CA SER A 154 3.61 11.83 -2.48
C SER A 154 2.61 12.97 -2.29
N PHE A 155 1.73 12.87 -1.30
CA PHE A 155 0.82 13.95 -0.94
C PHE A 155 1.65 15.04 -0.27
N GLY A 156 1.95 16.10 -1.03
CA GLY A 156 2.48 17.32 -0.45
C GLY A 156 1.52 17.94 0.57
N ARG A 157 1.99 18.95 1.29
CA ARG A 157 1.18 19.81 2.18
C ARG A 157 0.23 20.69 1.37
N THR A 158 -0.70 20.07 0.65
CA THR A 158 -1.59 20.73 -0.29
C THR A 158 -3.04 20.31 -0.05
N HIS A 159 -3.95 21.21 -0.35
CA HIS A 159 -5.39 20.98 -0.23
C HIS A 159 -5.85 19.91 -1.24
N ILE A 160 -6.79 19.04 -0.84
CA ILE A 160 -7.24 17.88 -1.62
C ILE A 160 -7.68 18.20 -3.06
N ILE A 161 -8.38 19.33 -3.24
CA ILE A 161 -8.84 19.83 -4.55
C ILE A 161 -7.67 20.02 -5.54
N ASN A 162 -6.47 20.37 -5.06
CA ASN A 162 -5.32 20.60 -5.95
C ASN A 162 -4.99 19.36 -6.80
N TYR A 163 -5.16 18.14 -6.27
CA TYR A 163 -4.87 16.92 -7.04
C TYR A 163 -5.79 16.71 -8.23
N PHE A 164 -6.93 17.41 -8.28
CA PHE A 164 -7.88 17.37 -9.38
C PHE A 164 -7.62 18.46 -10.43
N ALA A 165 -6.77 19.45 -10.13
CA ALA A 165 -6.40 20.49 -11.11
C ALA A 165 -5.85 19.94 -12.44
N PRO A 166 -5.08 18.83 -12.49
CA PRO A 166 -4.59 18.29 -13.75
C PRO A 166 -5.69 17.90 -14.74
N ILE A 167 -6.89 17.51 -14.29
CA ILE A 167 -7.95 17.02 -15.21
C ILE A 167 -8.32 18.09 -16.26
N PHE A 168 -8.37 19.36 -15.84
CA PHE A 168 -8.67 20.49 -16.71
C PHE A 168 -7.53 20.81 -17.68
N LEU A 169 -6.30 20.41 -17.38
CA LEU A 169 -5.21 20.53 -18.34
C LEU A 169 -5.39 19.56 -19.51
N PHE A 170 -6.07 18.42 -19.31
CA PHE A 170 -6.27 17.41 -20.34
C PHE A 170 -7.59 17.55 -21.13
N GLN A 171 -8.49 18.45 -20.73
CA GLN A 171 -9.83 18.64 -21.33
C GLN A 171 -9.80 18.86 -22.86
N ASP A 172 -8.91 19.71 -23.37
CA ASP A 172 -8.83 20.02 -24.82
C ASP A 172 -7.93 19.05 -25.61
N ARG A 173 -7.27 18.11 -24.93
CA ARG A 173 -6.23 17.26 -25.51
C ARG A 173 -6.31 15.83 -24.98
N GLU A 174 -7.54 15.34 -24.81
CA GLU A 174 -7.78 13.94 -24.46
C GLU A 174 -6.90 13.06 -25.35
N SER A 175 -6.06 12.20 -24.74
CA SER A 175 -5.05 11.31 -25.33
C SER A 175 -3.58 11.77 -25.41
N LYS A 176 -3.23 13.06 -25.36
CA LYS A 176 -1.80 13.45 -25.47
C LYS A 176 -1.08 13.33 -24.14
N SER A 177 -0.10 12.43 -24.08
CA SER A 177 0.84 12.31 -22.95
C SER A 177 1.58 13.63 -22.72
N ARG A 178 1.85 13.96 -21.46
CA ARG A 178 2.65 15.12 -21.05
C ARG A 178 3.73 14.73 -20.05
N THR A 179 4.94 15.18 -20.30
CA THR A 179 6.01 15.10 -19.31
C THR A 179 5.66 15.91 -18.06
N LYS A 180 6.34 15.62 -16.94
CA LYS A 180 6.15 16.38 -15.70
C LYS A 180 6.43 17.88 -15.89
N ASN A 181 7.45 18.22 -16.69
CA ASN A 181 7.84 19.60 -16.95
C ASN A 181 6.81 20.33 -17.82
N GLU A 182 6.21 19.66 -18.81
CA GLU A 182 5.13 20.25 -19.60
C GLU A 182 3.91 20.57 -18.74
N LEU A 183 3.51 19.65 -17.84
CA LEU A 183 2.42 19.91 -16.89
C LEU A 183 2.72 21.10 -15.98
N ILE A 184 3.95 21.22 -15.48
CA ILE A 184 4.40 22.37 -14.68
C ILE A 184 4.27 23.67 -15.48
N ASN A 185 4.80 23.69 -16.71
CA ASN A 185 4.73 24.86 -17.59
C ASN A 185 3.28 25.25 -17.90
N ASP A 186 2.40 24.27 -18.10
CA ASP A 186 0.98 24.51 -18.34
C ASP A 186 0.32 25.14 -17.11
N PHE A 187 0.58 24.63 -15.90
CA PHE A 187 0.10 25.23 -14.64
C PHE A 187 0.60 26.67 -14.43
N GLU A 188 1.84 26.96 -14.83
CA GLU A 188 2.39 28.32 -14.78
C GLU A 188 1.66 29.27 -15.74
N LYS A 189 1.40 28.84 -16.98
CA LYS A 189 0.67 29.64 -17.98
C LYS A 189 -0.74 30.00 -17.52
N ILE A 190 -1.46 29.05 -16.93
CA ILE A 190 -2.81 29.29 -16.40
C ILE A 190 -2.81 29.95 -15.01
N LYS A 191 -1.63 30.22 -14.45
CA LYS A 191 -1.44 30.87 -13.16
C LYS A 191 -2.16 30.17 -11.99
N TRP A 192 -2.14 28.84 -11.95
CA TRP A 192 -2.71 28.08 -10.82
C TRP A 192 -2.08 28.55 -9.49
N ALA A 193 -2.90 28.77 -8.46
CA ALA A 193 -2.45 29.44 -7.24
C ALA A 193 -1.41 28.61 -6.47
N ASN A 194 -1.58 27.29 -6.43
CA ASN A 194 -0.65 26.42 -5.72
C ASN A 194 0.59 26.12 -6.57
N LYS A 195 1.75 26.63 -6.15
CA LYS A 195 3.03 26.47 -6.87
C LYS A 195 3.76 25.16 -6.57
N ALA A 196 3.26 24.31 -5.67
CA ALA A 196 3.79 22.97 -5.40
C ALA A 196 3.35 21.97 -6.49
N TYR A 197 3.66 22.30 -7.75
CA TYR A 197 3.18 21.57 -8.92
C TYR A 197 3.70 20.12 -8.95
N LYS A 198 4.94 19.90 -8.50
CA LYS A 198 5.55 18.57 -8.51
C LYS A 198 4.81 17.60 -7.59
N GLU A 199 4.39 18.09 -6.43
CA GLU A 199 3.62 17.38 -5.40
C GLU A 199 2.18 17.18 -5.84
N LEU A 200 1.58 18.19 -6.47
CA LEU A 200 0.24 18.13 -7.04
C LEU A 200 0.13 17.03 -8.10
N ILE A 201 1.05 16.98 -9.06
CA ILE A 201 1.09 15.95 -10.11
C ILE A 201 1.33 14.56 -9.48
N SER A 202 2.25 14.48 -8.51
CA SER A 202 2.55 13.21 -7.82
C SER A 202 1.35 12.68 -7.03
N GLY A 203 0.64 13.56 -6.31
CA GLY A 203 -0.58 13.19 -5.59
C GLY A 203 -1.71 12.80 -6.53
N ALA A 204 -1.89 13.51 -7.66
CA ALA A 204 -2.87 13.14 -8.69
C ALA A 204 -2.60 11.75 -9.28
N ASN A 205 -1.33 11.38 -9.49
CA ASN A 205 -0.96 10.02 -9.88
C ASN A 205 -1.25 8.99 -8.78
N THR A 206 -1.04 9.37 -7.52
CA THR A 206 -1.23 8.49 -6.35
C THR A 206 -2.70 8.14 -6.10
N ILE A 207 -3.61 9.11 -6.26
CA ILE A 207 -5.07 8.87 -6.21
C ILE A 207 -5.64 8.35 -7.54
N GLY A 208 -4.77 8.07 -8.51
CA GLY A 208 -5.15 7.42 -9.77
C GLY A 208 -5.83 8.33 -10.78
N ILE A 209 -5.80 9.66 -10.64
CA ILE A 209 -6.28 10.61 -11.66
C ILE A 209 -5.38 10.59 -12.89
N LEU A 210 -4.06 10.49 -12.68
CA LEU A 210 -3.07 10.43 -13.75
C LEU A 210 -2.40 9.06 -13.79
N ASP A 211 -2.15 8.53 -14.99
CA ASP A 211 -1.31 7.36 -15.20
C ASP A 211 0.04 7.79 -15.78
N LEU A 212 1.13 7.29 -15.17
CA LEU A 212 2.50 7.54 -15.61
C LEU A 212 2.96 6.39 -16.52
N HIS A 213 3.35 6.75 -17.74
CA HIS A 213 3.96 5.86 -18.73
C HIS A 213 5.38 6.35 -19.08
N LYS A 214 6.07 5.61 -19.95
CA LYS A 214 7.41 5.98 -20.42
C LYS A 214 7.46 7.39 -21.01
N GLU A 215 6.41 7.78 -21.73
CA GLU A 215 6.30 9.06 -22.43
C GLU A 215 5.78 10.21 -21.56
N GLY A 216 5.45 9.95 -20.29
CA GLY A 216 4.87 10.93 -19.37
C GLY A 216 3.50 10.53 -18.83
N TYR A 217 2.75 11.52 -18.38
CA TYR A 217 1.46 11.38 -17.73
C TYR A 217 0.32 11.47 -18.74
N THR A 218 -0.67 10.60 -18.58
CA THR A 218 -1.95 10.66 -19.28
C THR A 218 -3.09 10.75 -18.26
N LEU A 219 -4.25 11.22 -18.70
CA LEU A 219 -5.47 11.17 -17.90
C LEU A 219 -5.95 9.71 -17.84
N SER A 220 -6.11 9.17 -16.63
CA SER A 220 -6.61 7.81 -16.44
C SER A 220 -8.12 7.73 -16.70
N LYS A 221 -8.69 6.52 -16.72
CA LYS A 221 -10.15 6.34 -16.73
C LYS A 221 -10.84 7.00 -15.52
N ILE A 222 -10.21 6.95 -14.35
CA ILE A 222 -10.72 7.63 -13.15
C ILE A 222 -10.64 9.15 -13.34
N GLY A 223 -9.56 9.64 -13.94
CA GLY A 223 -9.39 11.06 -14.26
C GLY A 223 -10.43 11.57 -15.26
N GLN A 224 -10.77 10.78 -16.28
CA GLN A 224 -11.83 11.08 -17.25
C GLN A 224 -13.19 11.15 -16.56
N PHE A 225 -13.52 10.15 -15.74
CA PHE A 225 -14.76 10.16 -14.95
C PHE A 225 -14.84 11.38 -14.00
N CYS A 226 -13.71 11.76 -13.38
CA CYS A 226 -13.65 12.98 -12.58
C CYS A 226 -13.92 14.24 -13.42
N LEU A 227 -13.34 14.34 -14.61
CA LEU A 227 -13.57 15.48 -15.50
C LEU A 227 -15.05 15.61 -15.88
N GLU A 228 -15.69 14.51 -16.25
CA GLU A 228 -17.12 14.47 -16.58
C GLU A 228 -18.00 14.87 -15.38
N TYR A 229 -17.73 14.31 -14.20
CA TYR A 229 -18.46 14.64 -12.98
C TYR A 229 -18.30 16.11 -12.59
N PHE A 230 -17.08 16.64 -12.65
CA PHE A 230 -16.81 18.03 -12.30
C PHE A 230 -17.52 18.97 -13.28
N THR A 231 -17.46 18.70 -14.58
CA THR A 231 -18.13 19.48 -15.62
C THR A 231 -19.65 19.48 -15.42
N THR A 232 -20.25 18.30 -15.22
CA THR A 232 -21.71 18.17 -14.99
C THR A 232 -22.17 18.77 -13.66
N SER A 233 -21.29 18.80 -12.66
CA SER A 233 -21.50 19.46 -11.36
C SER A 233 -21.23 20.98 -11.37
N GLY A 234 -20.97 21.57 -12.55
CA GLY A 234 -20.76 23.00 -12.71
C GLY A 234 -19.35 23.52 -12.41
N ILE A 235 -18.36 22.63 -12.22
CA ILE A 235 -16.92 22.94 -12.13
C ILE A 235 -16.28 22.56 -13.48
N ASP A 236 -16.61 23.30 -14.52
CA ASP A 236 -16.23 23.04 -15.92
C ASP A 236 -14.89 23.65 -16.34
N SER A 237 -14.17 24.29 -15.42
CA SER A 237 -12.92 24.98 -15.69
C SER A 237 -12.01 25.07 -14.47
N ILE A 238 -10.72 25.28 -14.73
CA ILE A 238 -9.72 25.48 -13.67
C ILE A 238 -10.02 26.70 -12.80
N SER A 239 -10.62 27.75 -13.35
CA SER A 239 -11.02 28.94 -12.59
C SER A 239 -12.12 28.62 -11.58
N LYS A 240 -13.15 27.86 -11.98
CA LYS A 240 -14.19 27.41 -11.04
C LYS A 240 -13.64 26.45 -9.99
N LEU A 241 -12.65 25.61 -10.35
CA LEU A 241 -11.95 24.78 -9.36
C LEU A 241 -11.20 25.65 -8.33
N GLN A 242 -10.56 26.72 -8.77
CA GLN A 242 -9.89 27.69 -7.90
C GLN A 242 -10.86 28.40 -6.96
N GLU A 243 -12.08 28.73 -7.42
CA GLU A 243 -13.14 29.29 -6.57
C GLU A 243 -13.54 28.32 -5.45
N ARG A 244 -13.77 27.04 -5.78
CA ARG A 244 -14.05 26.00 -4.76
C ARG A 244 -12.91 25.87 -3.76
N LEU A 245 -11.67 25.88 -4.26
CA LEU A 245 -10.49 25.86 -3.40
C LEU A 245 -10.45 27.05 -2.42
N LEU A 246 -10.81 28.26 -2.87
CA LEU A 246 -10.85 29.47 -2.03
C LEU A 246 -11.95 29.40 -0.96
N GLN A 247 -13.10 28.80 -1.30
CA GLN A 247 -14.24 28.63 -0.40
C GLN A 247 -13.96 27.61 0.73
N THR A 248 -13.00 26.70 0.55
CA THR A 248 -12.67 25.65 1.52
C THR A 248 -11.33 25.85 2.24
N GLN A 249 -10.84 27.09 2.31
CA GLN A 249 -9.58 27.39 3.02
C GLN A 249 -9.79 27.62 4.53
N ARG A 250 -8.67 27.65 5.27
CA ARG A 250 -8.61 27.89 6.73
C ARG A 250 -9.41 26.83 7.49
N ASN A 251 -10.38 27.26 8.30
CA ASN A 251 -11.17 26.38 9.15
C ASN A 251 -12.29 25.66 8.39
N LYS A 252 -12.61 26.08 7.16
CA LYS A 252 -13.63 25.43 6.32
C LYS A 252 -13.06 24.18 5.66
N CYS A 253 -13.92 23.22 5.31
CA CYS A 253 -13.51 22.02 4.59
C CYS A 253 -14.45 21.71 3.41
N VAL A 254 -14.06 20.76 2.55
CA VAL A 254 -14.91 20.43 1.38
C VAL A 254 -16.20 19.80 1.86
N TYR A 255 -16.15 18.97 2.90
CA TYR A 255 -17.34 18.35 3.48
C TYR A 255 -18.38 19.35 3.97
N SER A 256 -17.96 20.42 4.67
CA SER A 256 -18.89 21.43 5.21
C SER A 256 -19.48 22.34 4.13
N GLU A 257 -18.67 22.75 3.15
CA GLU A 257 -19.11 23.72 2.13
C GLU A 257 -19.73 23.06 0.90
N PHE A 258 -19.26 21.86 0.53
CA PHE A 258 -19.68 21.11 -0.66
C PHE A 258 -19.86 19.61 -0.35
N PRO A 259 -20.87 19.20 0.44
CA PRO A 259 -21.04 17.82 0.88
C PRO A 259 -21.04 16.80 -0.26
N SER A 260 -21.79 17.07 -1.35
CA SER A 260 -21.85 16.16 -2.51
C SER A 260 -20.50 16.01 -3.21
N LEU A 261 -19.72 17.08 -3.30
CA LEU A 261 -18.35 17.01 -3.82
C LEU A 261 -17.47 16.19 -2.88
N ALA A 262 -17.54 16.40 -1.57
CA ALA A 262 -16.76 15.62 -0.61
C ALA A 262 -17.07 14.11 -0.69
N LYS A 263 -18.34 13.73 -0.84
CA LYS A 263 -18.75 12.33 -1.05
C LYS A 263 -18.18 11.76 -2.36
N PHE A 264 -18.23 12.53 -3.44
CA PHE A 264 -17.60 12.13 -4.69
C PHE A 264 -16.08 11.93 -4.52
N LEU A 265 -15.38 12.89 -3.91
CA LEU A 265 -13.95 12.78 -3.65
C LEU A 265 -13.63 11.56 -2.77
N GLN A 266 -14.48 11.26 -1.79
CA GLN A 266 -14.35 10.08 -0.94
C GLN A 266 -14.42 8.79 -1.76
N LEU A 267 -15.36 8.68 -2.71
CA LEU A 267 -15.45 7.53 -3.63
C LEU A 267 -14.17 7.36 -4.49
N ILE A 268 -13.58 8.48 -4.93
CA ILE A 268 -12.32 8.44 -5.68
C ILE A 268 -11.16 7.95 -4.80
N TYR A 269 -11.06 8.43 -3.56
CA TYR A 269 -10.02 7.98 -2.63
C TYR A 269 -10.18 6.50 -2.24
N PHE A 270 -11.42 6.00 -2.12
CA PHE A 270 -11.70 4.58 -1.85
C PHE A 270 -11.30 3.63 -2.98
N GLN A 271 -10.99 4.13 -4.18
CA GLN A 271 -10.38 3.31 -5.23
C GLN A 271 -8.95 2.89 -4.88
N ASN A 272 -8.30 3.57 -3.92
CA ASN A 272 -7.01 3.19 -3.40
C ASN A 272 -7.20 2.16 -2.26
N PRO A 273 -6.72 0.90 -2.40
CA PRO A 273 -6.98 -0.14 -1.39
C PRO A 273 -6.33 0.19 -0.03
N ASP A 274 -5.14 0.76 -0.07
CA ASP A 274 -4.37 1.24 1.08
C ASP A 274 -5.18 2.28 1.89
N PHE A 275 -5.82 3.23 1.20
CA PHE A 275 -6.74 4.18 1.82
C PHE A 275 -7.95 3.49 2.44
N LYS A 276 -8.60 2.60 1.67
CA LYS A 276 -9.77 1.85 2.13
C LYS A 276 -9.46 1.05 3.40
N GLN A 277 -8.34 0.34 3.42
CA GLN A 277 -7.89 -0.44 4.56
C GLN A 277 -7.63 0.44 5.77
N PHE A 278 -7.00 1.60 5.59
CA PHE A 278 -6.79 2.55 6.68
C PHE A 278 -8.11 3.04 7.30
N ILE A 279 -9.15 3.30 6.49
CA ILE A 279 -10.47 3.69 7.02
C ILE A 279 -11.13 2.55 7.80
N LEU A 280 -11.04 1.32 7.30
CA LEU A 280 -11.54 0.15 8.03
C LEU A 280 -10.83 -0.03 9.37
N ILE A 281 -9.52 0.22 9.43
CA ILE A 281 -8.73 0.20 10.66
C ILE A 281 -9.25 1.27 11.63
N LEU A 282 -9.46 2.52 11.19
CA LEU A 282 -10.02 3.56 12.04
C LEU A 282 -11.39 3.16 12.61
N GLN A 283 -12.26 2.58 11.79
CA GLN A 283 -13.59 2.15 12.24
C GLN A 283 -13.53 0.94 13.20
N SER A 284 -12.55 0.06 13.04
CA SER A 284 -12.39 -1.14 13.88
C SER A 284 -12.12 -0.83 15.36
N PHE A 285 -11.68 0.40 15.69
CA PHE A 285 -11.53 0.83 17.09
C PHE A 285 -12.87 0.95 17.82
N GLY A 286 -14.00 1.07 17.11
CA GLY A 286 -15.33 1.18 17.71
C GLY A 286 -15.53 2.42 18.58
N LYS A 287 -14.74 3.48 18.36
CA LYS A 287 -14.73 4.73 19.13
C LYS A 287 -14.76 5.94 18.20
N THR A 288 -15.30 7.04 18.69
CA THR A 288 -15.33 8.32 17.97
C THR A 288 -14.00 9.04 17.99
N GLU A 289 -13.23 8.91 19.08
CA GLU A 289 -11.93 9.54 19.25
C GLU A 289 -10.86 8.47 19.40
N ILE A 290 -9.82 8.57 18.57
CA ILE A 290 -8.73 7.60 18.49
C ILE A 290 -7.41 8.37 18.56
N SER A 291 -6.52 8.05 19.48
CA SER A 291 -5.23 8.74 19.54
C SER A 291 -4.31 8.31 18.40
N SER A 292 -3.43 9.20 17.96
CA SER A 292 -2.38 8.89 16.99
C SER A 292 -1.55 7.70 17.44
N LYS A 293 -1.29 7.56 18.75
CA LYS A 293 -0.65 6.38 19.31
C LYS A 293 -1.42 5.10 19.00
N GLN A 294 -2.71 5.03 19.33
CA GLN A 294 -3.52 3.83 19.09
C GLN A 294 -3.48 3.40 17.62
N ILE A 295 -3.51 4.36 16.70
CA ILE A 295 -3.39 4.11 15.26
C ILE A 295 -2.01 3.52 14.93
N ILE A 296 -0.93 4.14 15.41
CA ILE A 296 0.44 3.68 15.14
C ILE A 296 0.68 2.28 15.71
N ASP A 297 0.25 2.02 16.95
CA ASP A 297 0.37 0.71 17.60
C ASP A 297 -0.29 -0.37 16.75
N LYS A 298 -1.54 -0.12 16.32
CA LYS A 298 -2.30 -1.06 15.50
C LYS A 298 -1.62 -1.30 14.15
N LEU A 299 -1.08 -0.25 13.53
CA LEU A 299 -0.32 -0.38 12.27
C LEU A 299 0.96 -1.19 12.45
N ILE A 300 1.75 -0.96 13.49
CA ILE A 300 3.00 -1.71 13.73
C ILE A 300 2.72 -3.18 14.06
N VAL A 301 1.68 -3.44 14.86
CA VAL A 301 1.40 -4.78 15.40
C VAL A 301 0.63 -5.65 14.42
N GLU A 302 -0.37 -5.10 13.72
CA GLU A 302 -1.30 -5.87 12.89
C GLU A 302 -1.17 -5.59 11.39
N TYR A 303 -0.67 -4.41 10.99
CA TYR A 303 -0.61 -3.98 9.58
C TYR A 303 0.78 -3.47 9.17
N PRO A 304 1.85 -4.27 9.32
CA PRO A 304 3.23 -3.82 9.08
C PRO A 304 3.46 -3.34 7.65
N ASN A 305 2.81 -3.94 6.64
CA ASN A 305 2.96 -3.48 5.26
C ASN A 305 2.31 -2.10 5.07
N LEU A 306 1.11 -1.90 5.63
CA LEU A 306 0.44 -0.59 5.62
C LEU A 306 1.24 0.46 6.40
N PHE A 307 1.83 0.11 7.55
CA PHE A 307 2.73 0.98 8.31
C PHE A 307 3.89 1.46 7.46
N LEU A 308 4.56 0.55 6.76
CA LEU A 308 5.67 0.88 5.86
C LEU A 308 5.26 1.77 4.68
N ASN A 309 4.00 1.68 4.23
CA ASN A 309 3.50 2.42 3.08
C ASN A 309 2.97 3.82 3.45
N PHE A 310 2.29 3.95 4.60
CA PHE A 310 1.67 5.21 5.06
C PHE A 310 2.59 6.05 5.94
N PHE A 311 3.24 5.41 6.90
CA PHE A 311 3.91 6.08 8.00
C PHE A 311 5.39 6.29 7.73
N VAL A 312 6.06 5.31 7.13
CA VAL A 312 7.52 5.32 7.02
C VAL A 312 7.98 6.11 5.79
N LYS A 313 8.96 7.00 5.97
CA LYS A 313 9.57 7.74 4.84
C LYS A 313 10.21 6.75 3.84
N PRO A 314 10.04 6.94 2.51
CA PRO A 314 10.61 6.04 1.52
C PRO A 314 12.13 5.81 1.64
N THR A 315 12.88 6.84 2.06
CA THR A 315 14.35 6.80 2.17
C THR A 315 14.87 5.90 3.29
N VAL A 316 14.07 5.63 4.32
CA VAL A 316 14.45 4.81 5.49
C VAL A 316 13.63 3.53 5.60
N LYS A 317 12.76 3.25 4.63
CA LYS A 317 11.90 2.06 4.61
C LYS A 317 12.68 0.76 4.83
N ASN A 318 13.86 0.61 4.21
CA ASN A 318 14.71 -0.57 4.39
C ASN A 318 15.21 -0.75 5.82
N GLN A 319 15.47 0.34 6.56
CA GLN A 319 15.89 0.26 7.96
C GLN A 319 14.78 -0.28 8.85
N VAL A 320 13.55 0.22 8.66
CA VAL A 320 12.38 -0.27 9.40
C VAL A 320 12.07 -1.72 9.05
N VAL A 321 12.22 -2.11 7.77
CA VAL A 321 12.08 -3.51 7.39
C VAL A 321 13.10 -4.39 8.13
N SER A 322 14.35 -3.96 8.26
CA SER A 322 15.36 -4.69 9.05
C SER A 322 14.98 -4.82 10.53
N ILE A 323 14.28 -3.83 11.11
CA ILE A 323 13.76 -3.91 12.49
C ILE A 323 12.68 -4.99 12.61
N PHE A 324 11.74 -5.05 11.66
CA PHE A 324 10.75 -6.13 11.64
C PHE A 324 11.40 -7.51 11.45
N LEU A 325 12.38 -7.60 10.55
CA LEU A 325 13.09 -8.85 10.26
C LEU A 325 13.92 -9.38 11.44
N SER A 326 14.44 -8.50 12.29
CA SER A 326 15.17 -8.89 13.50
C SER A 326 14.25 -9.26 14.66
N GLY A 327 12.93 -9.15 14.49
CA GLY A 327 11.96 -9.39 15.56
C GLY A 327 11.96 -8.31 16.64
N ASN A 328 12.58 -7.14 16.38
CA ASN A 328 12.70 -6.06 17.36
C ASN A 328 11.66 -4.95 17.13
N LYS A 329 10.43 -5.32 16.77
CA LYS A 329 9.37 -4.34 16.48
C LYS A 329 8.97 -3.53 17.71
N GLU A 330 9.16 -4.09 18.90
CA GLU A 330 8.90 -3.45 20.20
C GLU A 330 9.71 -2.16 20.35
N SER A 331 10.92 -2.10 19.78
CA SER A 331 11.73 -0.87 19.76
C SER A 331 11.05 0.31 19.06
N LEU A 332 10.11 0.06 18.14
CA LEU A 332 9.31 1.11 17.50
C LEU A 332 8.23 1.67 18.43
N LEU A 333 7.83 0.91 19.46
CA LEU A 333 6.76 1.21 20.41
C LEU A 333 7.29 1.78 21.74
N GLU A 334 8.57 1.57 22.05
CA GLU A 334 9.19 2.06 23.30
C GLU A 334 9.45 3.57 23.30
N ASP A 335 9.90 4.13 22.16
CA ASP A 335 10.18 5.56 22.02
C ASP A 335 9.55 6.10 20.73
N TYR A 336 8.28 6.49 20.83
CA TYR A 336 7.56 7.06 19.69
C TYR A 336 8.18 8.34 19.17
N LYS A 337 8.78 9.17 20.03
CA LYS A 337 9.40 10.42 19.61
C LYS A 337 10.55 10.12 18.65
N LYS A 338 11.39 9.13 19.00
CA LYS A 338 12.43 8.63 18.12
C LYS A 338 11.87 7.96 16.86
N THR A 339 10.90 7.06 16.99
CA THR A 339 10.25 6.40 15.84
C THR A 339 9.69 7.41 14.83
N ILE A 340 9.04 8.46 15.31
CA ILE A 340 8.47 9.53 14.48
C ILE A 340 9.57 10.40 13.86
N SER A 341 10.59 10.76 14.63
CA SER A 341 11.73 11.54 14.15
C SER A 341 12.45 10.81 13.02
N ASP A 342 12.86 9.57 13.29
CA ASP A 342 13.73 8.79 12.43
C ASP A 342 12.95 8.30 11.20
N PHE A 343 11.78 7.69 11.43
CA PHE A 343 11.04 6.98 10.39
C PHE A 343 9.75 7.68 9.95
N GLY A 344 9.13 8.44 10.85
CA GLY A 344 7.78 8.99 10.66
C GLY A 344 7.67 10.07 9.58
N GLN A 345 6.69 9.90 8.72
CA GLN A 345 6.38 10.82 7.65
C GLN A 345 5.44 11.93 8.13
N TYR A 346 5.96 13.15 8.17
CA TYR A 346 5.20 14.34 8.59
C TYR A 346 3.83 14.46 7.89
N ASN A 347 3.75 14.13 6.60
CA ASN A 347 2.53 14.28 5.81
C ASN A 347 1.39 13.37 6.30
N PHE A 348 1.68 12.28 7.01
CA PHE A 348 0.65 11.41 7.60
C PHE A 348 -0.16 12.16 8.67
N PHE A 349 0.52 12.75 9.66
CA PHE A 349 -0.13 13.46 10.76
C PHE A 349 -0.74 14.81 10.34
N PHE A 350 -0.22 15.40 9.26
CA PHE A 350 -0.63 16.71 8.81
C PHE A 350 -1.57 16.66 7.60
N ALA A 351 -1.01 16.40 6.42
CA ALA A 351 -1.71 16.54 5.16
C ALA A 351 -2.82 15.49 5.04
N PHE A 352 -2.52 14.25 5.37
CA PHE A 352 -3.45 13.14 5.26
C PHE A 352 -4.59 13.28 6.28
N LYS A 353 -4.30 13.54 7.56
CA LYS A 353 -5.34 13.87 8.57
C LYS A 353 -6.24 15.00 8.08
N ARG A 354 -5.68 16.08 7.51
CA ARG A 354 -6.48 17.18 6.95
C ARG A 354 -7.31 16.76 5.73
N HIS A 355 -6.80 15.90 4.85
CA HIS A 355 -7.57 15.36 3.74
C HIS A 355 -8.79 14.59 4.22
N LEU A 356 -8.65 13.78 5.28
CA LEU A 356 -9.79 13.07 5.86
C LEU A 356 -10.86 14.03 6.40
N VAL A 357 -10.48 15.19 6.94
CA VAL A 357 -11.42 16.26 7.32
C VAL A 357 -12.14 16.84 6.10
N HIS A 358 -11.43 17.08 4.99
CA HIS A 358 -12.06 17.53 3.74
C HIS A 358 -13.02 16.49 3.16
N LEU A 359 -12.75 15.20 3.35
CA LEU A 359 -13.59 14.10 2.89
C LEU A 359 -14.78 13.80 3.82
N GLY A 360 -14.83 14.40 5.02
CA GLY A 360 -15.86 14.11 6.02
C GLY A 360 -15.66 12.79 6.77
N ILE A 361 -14.50 12.15 6.60
CA ILE A 361 -14.11 10.94 7.34
C ILE A 361 -13.73 11.29 8.77
N LEU A 362 -13.05 12.42 8.94
CA LEU A 362 -12.80 13.03 10.24
C LEU A 362 -13.69 14.26 10.42
N SER A 363 -14.11 14.51 11.66
CA SER A 363 -14.83 15.72 12.06
C SER A 363 -14.01 16.99 11.80
N GLN A 364 -14.68 18.10 11.51
CA GLN A 364 -14.06 19.41 11.36
C GLN A 364 -13.41 19.93 12.66
N GLU A 365 -13.79 19.35 13.82
CA GLU A 365 -13.21 19.64 15.13
C GLU A 365 -11.77 19.11 15.27
N ASN A 366 -11.32 18.24 14.37
CA ASN A 366 -9.94 17.77 14.36
C ASN A 366 -8.98 18.94 14.19
N THR A 367 -8.08 19.08 15.15
CA THR A 367 -6.94 19.98 15.03
C THR A 367 -5.86 19.32 14.19
N THR A 368 -5.18 20.12 13.37
CA THR A 368 -3.99 19.68 12.66
C THR A 368 -2.75 20.23 13.37
N PHE A 369 -1.74 19.40 13.56
CA PHE A 369 -0.51 19.80 14.23
C PHE A 369 0.48 20.45 13.26
N TYR A 370 0.85 21.71 13.50
CA TYR A 370 1.68 22.51 12.56
C TYR A 370 3.17 22.65 12.95
N LYS A 371 3.62 22.06 14.08
CA LYS A 371 5.03 22.15 14.52
C LYS A 371 5.89 21.02 13.94
N LYS A 372 7.14 20.88 14.40
CA LYS A 372 8.03 19.78 13.97
C LYS A 372 7.48 18.43 14.43
N THR A 373 7.60 17.39 13.61
CA THR A 373 7.04 16.05 13.92
C THR A 373 7.52 15.49 15.26
N GLU A 374 8.76 15.79 15.67
CA GLU A 374 9.36 15.36 16.94
C GLU A 374 8.72 16.01 18.19
N GLU A 375 7.94 17.07 18.01
CA GLU A 375 7.19 17.75 19.07
C GLU A 375 5.73 17.26 19.15
N LEU A 376 5.33 16.31 18.29
CA LEU A 376 3.98 15.77 18.28
C LEU A 376 3.76 14.89 19.52
N ASP A 377 2.84 15.32 20.37
CA ASP A 377 2.32 14.50 21.46
C ASP A 377 1.25 13.55 20.91
N ILE A 378 1.66 12.34 20.56
CA ILE A 378 0.78 11.33 19.95
C ILE A 378 -0.27 10.76 20.90
N GLU A 379 -0.08 10.91 22.22
CA GLU A 379 -1.05 10.47 23.21
C GLU A 379 -2.24 11.43 23.22
N ASN A 380 -1.97 12.73 23.04
CA ASN A 380 -2.97 13.79 23.05
C ASN A 380 -3.37 14.30 21.65
N ASP A 381 -2.80 13.75 20.58
CA ASP A 381 -3.26 13.99 19.20
C ASP A 381 -4.37 13.01 18.83
N TYR A 382 -5.62 13.48 18.85
CA TYR A 382 -6.79 12.67 18.57
C TYR A 382 -7.30 12.81 17.13
N TRP A 383 -7.80 11.71 16.59
CA TRP A 383 -8.48 11.58 15.31
C TRP A 383 -9.97 11.36 15.61
N ILE A 384 -10.77 12.42 15.47
CA ILE A 384 -12.21 12.41 15.76
C ILE A 384 -12.95 11.99 14.50
N LEU A 385 -13.61 10.84 14.49
CA LEU A 385 -14.35 10.33 13.34
C LEU A 385 -15.55 11.21 13.00
N GLY A 386 -15.81 11.36 11.69
CA GLY A 386 -17.01 12.00 11.16
C GLY A 386 -18.23 11.08 11.24
N LYS A 387 -19.43 11.67 11.11
CA LYS A 387 -20.70 10.93 11.24
C LYS A 387 -21.07 10.11 10.01
N ASP A 388 -20.58 10.50 8.84
CA ASP A 388 -21.01 9.95 7.55
C ASP A 388 -19.81 9.35 6.79
N ILE A 389 -19.28 8.21 7.22
CA ILE A 389 -18.22 7.50 6.48
C ILE A 389 -18.90 6.55 5.48
N LEU A 390 -18.76 6.81 4.18
CA LEU A 390 -19.20 5.86 3.14
C LEU A 390 -18.31 4.61 3.21
N ILE A 391 -18.88 3.41 3.19
CA ILE A 391 -18.16 2.15 2.96
C ILE A 391 -18.79 1.44 1.77
#